data_AF-A0A3S4U1R0-F1
#
_entry.id   AF-A0A3S4U1R0-F1
#
_cell.length_a   1.000
_cell.length_b   1.000
_cell.length_c   1.000
_cell.angle_alpha   90.00
_cell.angle_beta   90.00
_cell.angle_gamma   90.00
#
_symmetry.space_group_name_H-M   'P 1'
#
loop_
_entity.id
_entity.type
_entity.pdbx_description
1 polymer ?
#
loop_
_entity_poly.entity_id
_entity_poly.type
_entity_poly.pdbx_seq_one_letter_code
_entity_poly.pdbx_strand_id
1 'polypeptide(L)'
;MQKQDYKDLGFSIRKCGKDEIEIRLSTFDGYIRGFVRTILVGMLCVGSYFDTSHGIKPFSQEIASIKQNIAWALKPDEIIQNIYNEHIRIRNDPEFIKMFPNSPPQIMMNLEIYTLKILFGAKLNLFFI
;
A
#
# COMPACT_ATOMS: atom_id res chain seq x y z
N MET A 1 -30.37 -39.05 41.03
CA MET A 1 -30.42 -38.57 39.63
C MET A 1 -28.99 -38.58 39.11
N GLN A 2 -28.63 -39.56 38.29
CA GLN A 2 -27.26 -39.76 37.82
C GLN A 2 -26.88 -38.61 36.86
N LYS A 3 -25.72 -37.98 37.12
CA LYS A 3 -25.12 -36.96 36.24
C LYS A 3 -24.54 -37.70 35.03
N GLN A 4 -25.28 -37.77 33.94
CA GLN A 4 -24.75 -38.28 32.67
C GLN A 4 -23.68 -37.29 32.18
N ASP A 5 -22.42 -37.70 32.14
CA ASP A 5 -21.29 -36.84 31.78
C ASP A 5 -21.25 -36.72 30.24
N TYR A 6 -21.88 -35.68 29.67
CA TYR A 6 -21.99 -35.43 28.22
C TYR A 6 -20.66 -35.05 27.52
N LYS A 7 -19.52 -35.35 28.14
CA LYS A 7 -18.19 -34.89 27.69
C LYS A 7 -17.77 -35.49 26.34
N ASP A 8 -18.29 -36.66 25.98
CA ASP A 8 -17.97 -37.32 24.71
C ASP A 8 -18.62 -36.68 23.49
N LEU A 9 -19.64 -35.83 23.66
CA LEU A 9 -20.42 -35.32 22.54
C LEU A 9 -19.84 -34.03 21.92
N GLY A 10 -18.79 -33.43 22.50
CA GLY A 10 -18.12 -32.24 21.94
C GLY A 10 -18.93 -30.92 22.01
N PHE A 11 -20.09 -30.95 22.64
CA PHE A 11 -20.94 -29.77 22.83
C PHE A 11 -20.61 -29.03 24.12
N SER A 12 -20.59 -27.70 24.06
CA SER A 12 -20.60 -26.83 25.23
C SER A 12 -22.06 -26.52 25.54
N ILE A 13 -22.52 -26.95 26.71
CA ILE A 13 -23.86 -26.67 27.22
C ILE A 13 -23.75 -25.51 28.20
N ARG A 14 -24.44 -24.40 27.94
CA ARG A 14 -24.49 -23.24 28.84
C ARG A 14 -25.93 -22.92 29.19
N LYS A 15 -26.19 -22.66 30.48
CA LYS A 15 -27.51 -22.25 30.96
C LYS A 15 -27.63 -20.72 30.82
N CYS A 16 -28.46 -20.24 29.89
CA CYS A 16 -28.67 -18.80 29.63
C CYS A 16 -29.92 -18.23 30.35
N GLY A 17 -30.80 -19.08 30.89
CA GLY A 17 -32.02 -18.65 31.61
C GLY A 17 -32.53 -19.67 32.65
N LYS A 18 -33.71 -19.41 33.25
CA LYS A 18 -34.33 -20.33 34.23
C LYS A 18 -34.64 -21.70 33.60
N ASP A 19 -35.19 -21.69 32.38
CA ASP A 19 -35.65 -22.88 31.64
C ASP A 19 -35.00 -23.03 30.24
N GLU A 20 -34.05 -22.16 29.88
CA GLU A 20 -33.37 -22.19 28.57
C GLU A 20 -31.94 -22.71 28.67
N ILE A 21 -31.58 -23.61 27.75
CA ILE A 21 -30.26 -24.20 27.63
C ILE A 21 -29.77 -23.97 26.19
N GLU A 22 -28.60 -23.34 26.06
CA GLU A 22 -27.95 -23.16 24.77
C GLU A 22 -26.91 -24.28 24.58
N ILE A 23 -26.99 -24.97 23.45
CA ILE A 23 -26.07 -26.04 23.06
C ILE A 23 -25.21 -25.49 21.92
N ARG A 24 -23.92 -25.23 22.21
CA ARG A 24 -22.94 -24.78 21.21
C ARG A 24 -22.04 -25.93 20.81
N LEU A 25 -21.67 -25.99 19.53
CA LEU A 25 -20.63 -26.91 19.05
C LEU A 25 -19.27 -26.34 19.48
N SER A 26 -18.74 -26.80 20.62
CA SER A 26 -17.53 -26.20 21.23
C SER A 26 -16.29 -26.41 20.34
N THR A 27 -16.27 -27.53 19.64
CA THR A 27 -15.20 -27.91 18.73
C THR A 27 -15.10 -26.94 17.56
N PHE A 28 -16.22 -26.46 17.01
CA PHE A 28 -16.21 -25.61 15.82
C PHE A 28 -15.74 -24.18 16.14
N ASP A 29 -16.17 -23.60 17.26
CA ASP A 29 -15.79 -22.24 17.67
C ASP A 29 -14.31 -22.14 18.08
N GLY A 30 -13.77 -23.16 18.74
CA GLY A 30 -12.35 -23.24 19.09
C GLY A 30 -11.44 -23.62 17.92
N TYR A 31 -11.86 -24.59 17.11
CA TYR A 31 -11.08 -25.10 15.97
C TYR A 31 -10.94 -24.07 14.86
N ILE A 32 -12.02 -23.37 14.49
CA ILE A 32 -11.95 -22.33 13.45
C ILE A 32 -11.00 -21.22 13.88
N ARG A 33 -11.06 -20.81 15.15
CA ARG A 33 -10.17 -19.77 15.69
C ARG A 33 -8.69 -20.18 15.63
N GLY A 34 -8.39 -21.42 15.97
CA GLY A 34 -7.04 -21.98 15.83
C GLY A 34 -6.61 -22.09 14.37
N PHE A 35 -7.49 -22.59 13.51
CA PHE A 35 -7.25 -22.81 12.09
C PHE A 35 -6.92 -21.52 11.34
N VAL A 36 -7.69 -20.44 11.55
CA VAL A 36 -7.42 -19.13 10.94
C VAL A 36 -6.04 -18.61 11.37
N ARG A 37 -5.67 -18.79 12.64
CA ARG A 37 -4.36 -18.38 13.15
C ARG A 37 -3.23 -19.18 12.49
N THR A 38 -3.41 -20.49 12.33
CA THR A 38 -2.44 -21.36 11.67
C THR A 38 -2.26 -20.99 10.21
N ILE A 39 -3.33 -20.68 9.48
CA ILE A 39 -3.25 -20.21 8.10
C ILE A 39 -2.45 -18.90 8.02
N LEU A 40 -2.77 -17.92 8.86
CA LEU A 40 -2.06 -16.64 8.88
C LEU A 40 -0.57 -16.80 9.14
N VAL A 41 -0.20 -17.61 10.15
CA VAL A 41 1.20 -17.91 10.43
C VAL A 41 1.85 -18.66 9.28
N GLY A 42 1.15 -19.63 8.68
CA GLY A 42 1.63 -20.38 7.53
C GLY A 42 1.94 -19.49 6.32
N MET A 43 1.07 -18.54 5.99
CA MET A 43 1.29 -17.56 4.93
C MET A 43 2.53 -16.70 5.21
N LEU A 44 2.71 -16.24 6.46
CA LEU A 44 3.90 -15.48 6.84
C LEU A 44 5.17 -16.32 6.74
N CYS A 45 5.15 -17.57 7.20
CA CYS A 45 6.28 -18.49 7.10
C CYS A 45 6.68 -18.72 5.63
N VAL A 46 5.71 -18.98 4.74
CA VAL A 46 5.97 -19.19 3.32
C VAL A 46 6.58 -17.94 2.68
N GLY A 47 6.02 -16.75 2.93
CA GLY A 47 6.58 -15.48 2.43
C GLY A 47 8.02 -15.27 2.90
N SER A 48 8.28 -15.46 4.21
CA SER A 48 9.62 -15.33 4.78
C SER A 48 10.63 -16.34 4.22
N TYR A 49 10.18 -17.55 3.87
CA TYR A 49 11.00 -18.60 3.28
C TYR A 49 11.44 -18.24 1.86
N PHE A 50 10.53 -17.71 1.04
CA PHE A 50 10.85 -17.23 -0.30
C PHE A 50 11.89 -16.12 -0.24
N ASP A 51 11.70 -15.11 0.60
CA ASP A 51 12.65 -13.99 0.73
C ASP A 51 14.04 -14.46 1.17
N THR A 52 14.10 -15.34 2.17
CA THR A 52 15.35 -15.89 2.69
C THR A 52 16.07 -16.73 1.62
N SER A 53 15.31 -17.47 0.81
CA SER A 53 15.86 -18.26 -0.30
C SER A 53 16.54 -17.39 -1.37
N HIS A 54 16.11 -16.14 -1.51
CA HIS A 54 16.73 -15.16 -2.41
C HIS A 54 17.84 -14.33 -1.73
N GLY A 55 18.20 -14.66 -0.48
CA GLY A 55 19.22 -13.94 0.30
C GLY A 55 18.77 -12.57 0.81
N ILE A 56 17.47 -12.30 0.78
CA ILE A 56 16.88 -11.02 1.17
C ILE A 56 16.28 -11.17 2.57
N LYS A 57 16.38 -10.11 3.39
CA LYS A 57 15.73 -10.10 4.70
C LYS A 57 14.22 -10.26 4.53
N PRO A 58 13.55 -11.17 5.28
CA PRO A 58 12.12 -11.41 5.12
C PRO A 58 11.31 -10.14 5.31
N PHE A 59 10.30 -9.95 4.45
CA PHE A 59 9.38 -8.81 4.40
C PHE A 59 10.02 -7.44 4.16
N SER A 60 11.29 -7.38 3.76
CA SER A 60 11.98 -6.10 3.62
C SER A 60 11.46 -5.25 2.46
N GLN A 61 11.04 -5.88 1.36
CA GLN A 61 10.47 -5.19 0.20
C GLN A 61 9.09 -4.60 0.53
N GLU A 62 8.27 -5.38 1.23
CA GLU A 62 6.93 -5.02 1.68
C GLU A 62 7.01 -3.84 2.64
N ILE A 63 7.93 -3.89 3.61
CA ILE A 63 8.18 -2.78 4.55
C ILE A 63 8.67 -1.54 3.80
N ALA A 64 9.55 -1.68 2.81
CA ALA A 64 10.04 -0.56 2.02
C ALA A 64 8.92 0.08 1.20
N SER A 65 8.07 -0.73 0.56
CA SER A 65 6.89 -0.27 -0.19
C SER A 65 5.90 0.48 0.71
N ILE A 66 5.62 -0.04 1.92
CA ILE A 66 4.75 0.65 2.89
C ILE A 66 5.35 1.99 3.30
N LYS A 67 6.66 2.03 3.62
CA LYS A 67 7.35 3.28 3.96
C LYS A 67 7.27 4.30 2.84
N GLN A 68 7.49 3.86 1.60
CA GLN A 68 7.37 4.70 0.42
C GLN A 68 5.94 5.25 0.30
N ASN A 69 4.92 4.40 0.38
CA ASN A 69 3.52 4.83 0.29
C ASN A 69 3.14 5.83 1.39
N ILE A 70 3.61 5.62 2.61
CA ILE A 70 3.43 6.57 3.72
C ILE A 70 4.12 7.89 3.40
N ALA A 71 5.35 7.86 2.87
CA ALA A 71 6.07 9.07 2.48
C ALA A 71 5.31 9.85 1.39
N TRP A 72 4.80 9.15 0.37
CA TRP A 72 3.94 9.72 -0.68
C TRP A 72 2.65 10.33 -0.12
N ALA A 73 2.04 9.71 0.89
CA ALA A 73 0.81 10.21 1.50
C ALA A 73 1.04 11.43 2.40
N LEU A 74 2.14 11.45 3.17
CA LEU A 74 2.41 12.49 4.16
C LEU A 74 3.17 13.70 3.60
N LYS A 75 4.06 13.46 2.62
CA LYS A 75 4.93 14.48 2.04
C LYS A 75 5.03 14.34 0.52
N PRO A 76 3.90 14.40 -0.21
CA PRO A 76 3.90 14.25 -1.67
C PRO A 76 4.73 15.35 -2.34
N ASP A 77 4.65 16.58 -1.86
CA ASP A 77 5.31 17.73 -2.50
C ASP A 77 6.83 17.61 -2.50
N GLU A 78 7.43 17.16 -1.40
CA GLU A 78 8.88 16.95 -1.27
C GLU A 78 9.36 15.87 -2.28
N ILE A 79 8.58 14.79 -2.41
CA ILE A 79 8.89 13.70 -3.32
C ILE A 79 8.76 14.14 -4.78
N ILE A 80 7.66 14.81 -5.12
CA ILE A 80 7.40 15.34 -6.47
C ILE A 80 8.47 16.34 -6.85
N GLN A 81 8.86 17.25 -5.94
CA GLN A 81 9.90 18.23 -6.19
C GLN A 81 11.24 17.57 -6.49
N ASN A 82 11.63 16.56 -5.72
CA ASN A 82 12.87 15.82 -5.97
C ASN A 82 12.86 15.10 -7.33
N ILE A 83 11.75 14.43 -7.66
CA ILE A 83 11.58 13.77 -8.97
C ILE A 83 11.65 14.80 -10.11
N TYR A 84 11.01 15.95 -9.94
CA TYR A 84 11.02 17.04 -10.91
C TYR A 84 12.43 17.60 -11.12
N ASN A 85 13.18 17.82 -10.04
CA ASN A 85 14.56 18.31 -10.09
C ASN A 85 15.48 17.32 -10.81
N GLU A 86 15.34 16.01 -10.53
CA GLU A 86 16.06 14.95 -11.23
C GLU A 86 15.72 14.92 -12.73
N HIS A 87 14.44 15.06 -13.08
CA HIS A 87 14.03 15.13 -14.47
C HIS A 87 14.64 16.33 -15.20
N ILE A 88 14.66 17.51 -14.58
CA ILE A 88 15.34 18.69 -15.12
C ILE A 88 16.84 18.39 -15.31
N ARG A 89 17.50 17.79 -14.32
CA ARG A 89 18.92 17.46 -14.38
C ARG A 89 19.23 16.56 -15.58
N ILE A 90 18.47 15.48 -15.74
CA ILE A 90 18.66 14.51 -16.84
C ILE A 90 18.42 15.18 -18.20
N ARG A 91 17.34 15.97 -18.34
CA ARG A 91 17.00 16.65 -19.60
C ARG A 91 18.01 17.70 -20.04
N ASN A 92 18.75 18.26 -19.10
CA ASN A 92 19.79 19.24 -19.38
C ASN A 92 21.19 18.61 -19.53
N ASP A 93 21.32 17.30 -19.36
CA ASP A 93 22.58 16.59 -19.54
C ASP A 93 23.02 16.64 -21.02
N PRO A 94 24.27 17.02 -21.32
CA PRO A 94 24.80 17.01 -22.68
C PRO A 94 24.65 15.66 -23.41
N GLU A 95 24.83 14.54 -22.70
CA GLU A 95 24.64 13.20 -23.26
C GLU A 95 23.19 12.98 -23.69
N PHE A 96 22.24 13.39 -22.84
CA PHE A 96 20.81 13.27 -23.12
C PHE A 96 20.40 14.12 -24.32
N ILE A 97 20.88 15.37 -24.39
CA ILE A 97 20.62 16.28 -25.52
C ILE A 97 21.17 15.69 -26.82
N LYS A 98 22.35 15.07 -26.76
CA LYS A 98 22.98 14.41 -27.91
C LYS A 98 22.19 13.18 -28.37
N MET A 99 21.66 12.38 -27.45
CA MET A 99 20.82 11.22 -27.76
C MET A 99 19.43 11.61 -28.27
N PHE A 100 18.89 12.75 -27.82
CA PHE A 100 17.54 13.22 -28.14
C PHE A 100 17.53 14.67 -28.66
N PRO A 101 18.12 14.93 -29.83
CA PRO A 101 18.31 16.30 -30.35
C PRO A 101 17.00 17.02 -30.69
N ASN A 102 15.94 16.27 -30.99
CA ASN A 102 14.61 16.83 -31.31
C ASN A 102 13.76 17.12 -30.06
N SER A 103 14.26 16.77 -28.87
CA SER A 103 13.57 17.09 -27.63
C SER A 103 14.14 18.39 -27.04
N PRO A 104 13.32 19.45 -26.91
CA PRO A 104 13.81 20.70 -26.33
C PRO A 104 14.23 20.48 -24.87
N PRO A 105 15.30 21.13 -24.39
CA PRO A 105 15.67 21.08 -22.98
C PRO A 105 14.51 21.55 -22.11
N GLN A 106 14.33 20.93 -20.94
CA GLN A 106 13.15 21.17 -20.09
C GLN A 106 13.02 22.64 -19.66
N ILE A 107 14.15 23.32 -19.46
CA ILE A 107 14.20 24.75 -19.13
C ILE A 107 13.54 25.59 -20.24
N MET A 108 13.78 25.25 -21.50
CA MET A 108 13.24 25.95 -22.66
C MET A 108 11.72 25.78 -22.76
N MET A 109 11.23 24.56 -22.50
CA MET A 109 9.79 24.26 -22.48
C MET A 109 9.05 24.98 -21.34
N ASN A 110 9.67 25.06 -20.15
CA ASN A 110 9.09 25.81 -19.05
C ASN A 110 8.94 27.31 -19.40
N LEU A 111 9.97 27.93 -19.99
CA LEU A 111 9.90 29.33 -20.43
C LEU A 111 8.79 29.56 -21.47
N GLU A 112 8.64 28.67 -22.44
CA GLU A 112 7.58 28.75 -23.45
C GLU A 112 6.18 28.66 -22.83
N ILE A 113 5.97 27.80 -21.83
CA ILE A 113 4.69 27.71 -21.13
C ILE A 113 4.40 29.00 -20.34
N TYR A 114 5.40 29.58 -19.66
CA TYR A 114 5.23 30.84 -18.94
C TYR A 114 4.91 32.01 -19.88
N THR A 115 5.63 32.13 -21.01
CA THR A 115 5.38 33.19 -21.99
C THR A 115 4.01 33.03 -22.65
N LEU A 116 3.60 31.81 -23.01
CA LEU A 116 2.25 31.54 -23.54
C LEU A 116 1.15 31.86 -22.53
N LYS A 117 1.35 31.54 -21.24
CA LYS A 117 0.38 31.85 -20.18
C LYS A 117 0.22 33.35 -19.96
N ILE A 118 1.32 34.11 -19.99
CA ILE A 118 1.31 35.59 -19.92
C ILE A 118 0.63 36.17 -21.16
N LEU A 119 0.98 35.69 -22.35
CA LEU A 119 0.43 36.19 -23.61
C LEU A 119 -1.08 35.91 -23.72
N PHE A 120 -1.53 34.72 -23.30
CA PHE A 120 -2.96 34.36 -23.27
C PHE A 120 -3.73 35.17 -22.22
N GLY A 121 -3.17 35.36 -21.03
CA GLY A 121 -3.76 36.20 -19.99
C GLY A 121 -3.86 37.67 -20.38
N ALA A 122 -2.83 38.22 -21.03
CA ALA A 122 -2.83 39.58 -21.57
C ALA A 122 -3.85 39.75 -22.71
N LYS A 123 -3.99 38.75 -23.58
CA LYS A 123 -4.95 38.77 -24.69
C LYS A 123 -6.40 38.67 -24.23
N LEU A 124 -6.67 37.95 -23.14
CA LEU A 124 -8.00 37.93 -22.51
C LEU A 124 -8.36 39.27 -21.87
N ASN A 125 -7.45 39.91 -21.13
CA ASN A 125 -7.71 41.24 -20.54
C ASN A 125 -7.95 42.34 -21.57
N LEU A 126 -7.38 42.25 -22.77
CA LEU A 126 -7.63 43.19 -23.86
C LEU A 126 -8.98 42.96 -24.56
N PHE A 127 -9.60 41.78 -24.42
CA PHE A 127 -10.87 41.42 -25.05
C PHE A 127 -12.10 41.78 -24.17
N PHE A 128 -11.88 42.11 -22.90
CA PHE A 128 -12.90 42.52 -21.93
C PHE A 128 -12.91 44.03 -21.62
N ILE A 129 -12.21 44.84 -22.43
CA ILE A 129 -12.25 46.31 -22.45
C ILE A 129 -12.81 46.74 -23.80
#